data_AF-A0A5A9NL97-F1
#
_entry.id   AF-A0A5A9NL97-F1
#
_cell.length_a   1.000
_cell.length_b   1.000
_cell.length_c   1.000
_cell.angle_alpha   90.00
_cell.angle_beta   90.00
_cell.angle_gamma   90.00
#
_symmetry.space_group_name_H-M   'P 1'
#
loop_
_entity.id
_entity.type
_entity.pdbx_description
1 polymer ?
#
loop_
_entity_poly.entity_id
_entity_poly.type
_entity_poly.pdbx_seq_one_letter_code
_entity_poly.pdbx_strand_id
1 'polypeptide(L)'
;MWLLCFCNPILVIRCRNILLHTVEMKLLTHNMLTSHVKGVTKGYPLNIKATEVKVNEVDFNAQFVTRMIPKLEWGPLIQAAEVLGHSQDLPSTLIPNYENDEDFLRKVHRILLEVEVIEGSLQCPESGREFPISKGVPNMLLNEDE
;
A
#
# COMPACT_ATOMS: atom_id res chain seq x y z
N MET A 1 -17.51 33.05 -22.01
CA MET A 1 -17.96 32.60 -23.33
C MET A 1 -18.30 31.13 -23.22
N TRP A 2 -19.52 30.79 -23.60
CA TRP A 2 -20.24 29.57 -23.29
C TRP A 2 -19.66 28.32 -23.98
N LEU A 3 -19.59 27.20 -23.27
CA LEU A 3 -19.90 25.90 -23.86
C LEU A 3 -20.77 25.11 -22.86
N LEU A 4 -22.08 25.20 -23.06
CA LEU A 4 -23.05 24.25 -22.55
C LEU A 4 -22.92 22.97 -23.38
N CYS A 5 -22.42 21.88 -22.79
CA CYS A 5 -22.72 20.56 -23.33
C CYS A 5 -23.94 20.01 -22.60
N PHE A 6 -25.08 20.09 -23.29
CA PHE A 6 -26.24 19.26 -23.00
C PHE A 6 -25.90 17.80 -23.25
N CYS A 7 -25.87 16.99 -22.19
CA CYS A 7 -26.03 15.53 -22.30
C CYS A 7 -26.85 15.02 -21.12
N ASN A 8 -28.11 14.72 -21.40
CA ASN A 8 -29.08 13.78 -20.79
C ASN A 8 -29.19 13.61 -19.24
N PRO A 9 -30.42 13.56 -18.67
CA PRO A 9 -30.65 13.51 -17.24
C PRO A 9 -30.83 12.07 -16.73
N ILE A 10 -29.83 11.20 -16.87
CA ILE A 10 -29.82 9.88 -16.18
C ILE A 10 -28.37 9.59 -15.80
N LEU A 11 -28.12 9.33 -14.50
CA LEU A 11 -26.82 9.23 -13.83
C LEU A 11 -26.08 10.56 -13.54
N VAL A 12 -26.68 11.35 -12.64
CA VAL A 12 -25.86 12.21 -11.75
C VAL A 12 -25.24 11.31 -10.69
N ILE A 13 -24.17 10.58 -11.03
CA ILE A 13 -23.23 10.13 -9.99
C ILE A 13 -22.46 11.39 -9.61
N ARG A 14 -22.89 11.93 -8.48
CA ARG A 14 -22.33 13.06 -7.74
C ARG A 14 -20.83 12.82 -7.51
N CYS A 15 -19.99 13.23 -8.46
CA CYS A 15 -18.56 13.44 -8.25
C CYS A 15 -18.39 14.64 -7.31
N ARG A 16 -18.69 14.45 -6.02
CA ARG A 16 -18.28 15.36 -4.97
C ARG A 16 -16.85 15.00 -4.60
N ASN A 17 -15.95 15.98 -4.71
CA ASN A 17 -14.58 15.94 -4.21
C ASN A 17 -13.75 14.75 -4.70
N ILE A 18 -13.18 14.88 -5.90
CA ILE A 18 -11.80 14.44 -6.06
C ILE A 18 -10.97 15.47 -5.28
N LEU A 19 -10.93 15.32 -3.95
CA LEU A 19 -9.77 15.79 -3.22
C LEU A 19 -8.61 15.10 -3.92
N LEU A 20 -7.67 15.87 -4.44
CA LEU A 20 -6.31 15.39 -4.64
C LEU A 20 -5.77 15.07 -3.24
N HIS A 21 -6.29 14.01 -2.60
CA HIS A 21 -5.53 13.28 -1.61
C HIS A 21 -4.34 12.79 -2.42
N THR A 22 -3.15 13.27 -2.07
CA THR A 22 -1.91 12.69 -2.55
C THR A 22 -2.03 11.19 -2.35
N VAL A 23 -2.00 10.42 -3.44
CA VAL A 23 -2.14 8.96 -3.38
C VAL A 23 -0.78 8.44 -2.93
N GLU A 24 -0.53 8.51 -1.62
CA GLU A 24 0.72 8.08 -1.02
C GLU A 24 0.70 6.56 -0.81
N MET A 25 1.84 5.89 -1.06
CA MET A 25 1.93 4.44 -1.04
C MET A 25 1.97 3.95 0.41
N LYS A 26 0.84 3.42 0.86
CA LYS A 26 0.72 2.73 2.15
C LYS A 26 1.34 1.32 2.08
N LEU A 27 1.77 0.79 3.23
CA LEU A 27 2.26 -0.59 3.32
C LEU A 27 1.21 -1.65 2.94
N LEU A 28 -0.09 -1.34 3.10
CA LEU A 28 -1.15 -2.18 2.56
C LEU A 28 -1.02 -2.38 1.05
N THR A 29 -0.74 -1.30 0.30
CA THR A 29 -0.56 -1.37 -1.15
C THR A 29 0.68 -2.21 -1.50
N HIS A 30 1.79 -1.99 -0.79
CA HIS A 30 3.00 -2.80 -0.96
C HIS A 30 2.73 -4.30 -0.84
N ASN A 31 1.98 -4.70 0.20
CA ASN A 31 1.71 -6.10 0.48
C ASN A 31 0.89 -6.80 -0.63
N MET A 32 0.18 -6.03 -1.46
CA MET A 32 -0.62 -6.51 -2.58
C MET A 32 0.10 -6.42 -3.94
N LEU A 33 1.26 -5.76 -4.02
CA LEU A 33 2.00 -5.58 -5.26
C LEU A 33 2.95 -6.76 -5.53
N THR A 34 2.89 -7.29 -6.75
CA THR A 34 3.78 -8.36 -7.24
C THR A 34 4.42 -7.93 -8.54
N SER A 35 5.70 -8.28 -8.75
CA SER A 35 6.36 -8.08 -10.03
C SER A 35 5.90 -9.12 -11.05
N HIS A 36 5.57 -8.65 -12.25
CA HIS A 36 5.18 -9.48 -13.40
C HIS A 36 6.15 -9.36 -14.58
N VAL A 37 7.42 -9.03 -14.29
CA VAL A 37 8.51 -9.01 -15.29
C VAL A 37 8.56 -10.37 -16.01
N LYS A 38 8.79 -10.36 -17.33
CA LYS A 38 8.81 -11.60 -18.12
C LYS A 38 9.85 -12.58 -17.60
N GLY A 39 9.46 -13.85 -17.48
CA GLY A 39 10.32 -14.93 -17.02
C GLY A 39 10.48 -15.01 -15.50
N VAL A 40 9.91 -14.10 -14.71
CA VAL A 40 9.91 -14.18 -13.25
C VAL A 40 8.83 -15.17 -12.79
N THR A 41 9.23 -16.08 -11.91
CA THR A 41 8.33 -17.05 -11.25
C THR A 41 8.04 -16.67 -9.80
N LYS A 42 8.94 -15.91 -9.17
CA LYS A 42 8.86 -15.42 -7.79
C LYS A 42 9.01 -13.89 -7.78
N GLY A 43 7.91 -13.20 -8.09
CA GLY A 43 7.86 -11.73 -8.12
C GLY A 43 7.50 -11.07 -6.79
N TYR A 44 7.39 -11.84 -5.70
CA TYR A 44 6.87 -11.40 -4.41
C TYR A 44 7.67 -12.01 -3.23
N PRO A 45 7.89 -11.26 -2.13
CA PRO A 45 7.57 -9.85 -1.94
C PRO A 45 8.58 -8.92 -2.62
N LEU A 46 8.14 -7.69 -2.94
CA LEU A 46 9.03 -6.65 -3.46
C LEU A 46 9.86 -6.06 -2.33
N ASN A 47 11.17 -5.90 -2.52
CA ASN A 47 12.05 -5.31 -1.52
C ASN A 47 11.90 -3.78 -1.54
N ILE A 48 11.52 -3.17 -0.42
CA ILE A 48 11.39 -1.72 -0.31
C ILE A 48 12.77 -1.09 -0.09
N LYS A 49 13.07 -0.01 -0.82
CA LYS A 49 14.19 0.90 -0.56
C LYS A 49 13.63 2.31 -0.44
N ALA A 50 13.16 2.67 0.75
CA ALA A 50 12.59 4.00 0.99
C ALA A 50 13.71 5.03 1.25
N THR A 51 13.59 6.19 0.62
CA THR A 51 14.42 7.37 0.88
C THR A 51 13.68 8.39 1.72
N GLU A 52 12.36 8.50 1.52
CA GLU A 52 11.49 9.38 2.31
C GLU A 52 10.24 8.62 2.74
N VAL A 53 9.94 8.68 4.03
CA VAL A 53 8.79 8.04 4.67
C VAL A 53 8.05 9.08 5.49
N LYS A 54 6.74 9.03 5.46
CA LYS A 54 5.85 9.91 6.21
C LYS A 54 4.87 9.08 7.03
N VAL A 55 4.51 9.59 8.19
CA VAL A 55 3.46 9.01 9.02
C VAL A 55 2.28 9.98 9.03
N ASN A 56 1.14 9.54 8.49
CA ASN A 56 -0.09 10.32 8.40
C ASN A 56 -1.19 9.60 9.18
N GLU A 57 -1.73 10.25 10.21
CA GLU A 57 -2.81 9.66 11.02
C GLU A 57 -4.07 9.40 10.17
N VAL A 58 -4.68 8.24 10.37
CA VAL A 58 -5.91 7.83 9.67
C VAL A 58 -6.90 7.33 10.72
N ASP A 59 -8.18 7.66 10.53
CA ASP A 59 -9.25 7.19 11.43
C ASP A 59 -9.22 5.66 11.59
N PHE A 60 -9.06 5.24 12.84
CA PHE A 60 -9.00 3.82 13.18
C PHE A 60 -10.35 3.13 12.92
N ASN A 61 -10.30 2.03 12.17
CA ASN A 61 -11.46 1.19 11.90
C ASN A 61 -11.11 -0.30 12.13
N ALA A 62 -11.40 -0.78 13.34
CA ALA A 62 -11.16 -2.18 13.73
C ALA A 62 -11.76 -3.18 12.74
N GLN A 63 -13.01 -2.96 12.28
CA GLN A 63 -13.69 -3.87 11.36
C GLN A 63 -13.00 -3.94 9.99
N PHE A 64 -12.35 -2.86 9.54
CA PHE A 64 -11.55 -2.86 8.32
C PHE A 64 -10.29 -3.71 8.52
N VAL A 65 -9.52 -3.44 9.58
CA VAL A 65 -8.27 -4.14 9.88
C VAL A 65 -8.49 -5.64 10.04
N THR A 66 -9.48 -6.04 10.83
CA THR A 66 -9.84 -7.46 11.04
C THR A 66 -10.17 -8.17 9.74
N ARG A 67 -10.83 -7.51 8.78
CA ARG A 67 -11.15 -8.09 7.47
C ARG A 67 -9.97 -8.12 6.50
N MET A 68 -8.97 -7.27 6.72
CA MET A 68 -7.78 -7.20 5.89
C MET A 68 -6.71 -8.20 6.33
N ILE A 69 -6.53 -8.43 7.63
CA ILE A 69 -5.53 -9.37 8.17
C ILE A 69 -5.48 -10.73 7.44
N PRO A 70 -6.62 -11.42 7.20
CA PRO A 70 -6.60 -12.70 6.47
C PRO A 70 -6.14 -12.63 5.02
N LYS A 71 -6.11 -11.44 4.41
CA LYS A 71 -5.69 -11.20 3.03
C LYS A 71 -4.24 -10.74 2.93
N LEU A 72 -3.60 -10.48 4.06
CA LEU A 72 -2.24 -9.99 4.13
C LEU A 72 -1.27 -11.15 4.24
N GLU A 73 -0.15 -11.01 3.57
CA GLU A 73 1.01 -11.83 3.83
C GLU A 73 1.77 -11.21 5.00
N TRP A 74 1.66 -11.82 6.19
CA TRP A 74 2.20 -11.28 7.43
C TRP A 74 3.72 -11.13 7.40
N GLY A 75 4.44 -12.15 6.93
CA GLY A 75 5.90 -12.14 6.87
C GLY A 75 6.46 -10.96 6.04
N PRO A 76 6.00 -10.75 4.80
CA PRO A 76 6.34 -9.58 3.99
C PRO A 76 5.98 -8.24 4.63
N LEU A 77 4.83 -8.15 5.30
CA LEU A 77 4.42 -6.92 5.99
C LEU A 77 5.42 -6.56 7.10
N ILE A 78 5.82 -7.54 7.94
CA ILE A 78 6.78 -7.31 9.01
C ILE A 78 8.15 -6.93 8.45
N GLN A 79 8.62 -7.61 7.40
CA GLN A 79 9.88 -7.26 6.72
C GLN A 79 9.84 -5.82 6.18
N ALA A 80 8.74 -5.44 5.54
CA ALA A 80 8.56 -4.08 5.04
C ALA A 80 8.54 -3.06 6.18
N ALA A 81 7.83 -3.34 7.27
CA ALA A 81 7.80 -2.47 8.45
C ALA A 81 9.19 -2.36 9.11
N GLU A 82 9.99 -3.44 9.11
CA GLU A 82 11.34 -3.45 9.68
C GLU A 82 12.30 -2.56 8.87
N VAL A 83 12.25 -2.66 7.54
CA VAL A 83 13.02 -1.80 6.64
C VAL A 83 12.70 -0.32 6.86
N LEU A 84 11.43 0.01 7.14
CA LEU A 84 10.99 1.38 7.41
C LEU A 84 11.18 1.81 8.87
N GLY A 85 11.70 0.94 9.76
CA GLY A 85 11.91 1.25 11.18
C GLY A 85 10.63 1.29 12.04
N HIS A 86 9.54 0.72 11.55
CA HIS A 86 8.21 0.73 12.18
C HIS A 86 7.74 -0.67 12.66
N SER A 87 8.61 -1.68 12.69
CA SER A 87 8.25 -3.06 13.10
C SER A 87 8.14 -3.28 14.61
N GLN A 88 8.62 -2.35 15.44
CA GLN A 88 8.82 -2.55 16.89
C GLN A 88 7.53 -2.91 17.66
N ASP A 89 6.37 -2.56 17.13
CA ASP A 89 5.09 -2.73 17.80
C ASP A 89 4.38 -4.06 17.47
N LEU A 90 4.86 -4.83 16.48
CA LEU A 90 4.19 -6.05 16.01
C LEU A 90 4.99 -7.34 16.28
N PRO A 91 4.31 -8.45 16.60
CA PRO A 91 4.93 -9.75 16.71
C PRO A 91 5.35 -10.29 15.33
N SER A 92 6.41 -11.11 15.31
CA SER A 92 6.89 -11.78 14.10
C SER A 92 5.87 -12.74 13.49
N THR A 93 4.94 -13.26 14.30
CA THR A 93 3.87 -14.17 13.88
C THR A 93 2.52 -13.63 14.30
N LEU A 94 1.51 -13.82 13.45
CA LEU A 94 0.14 -13.43 13.76
C LEU A 94 -0.38 -14.18 14.99
N ILE A 95 -0.90 -13.43 15.97
CA ILE A 95 -1.46 -14.00 17.20
C ILE A 95 -2.85 -14.62 16.94
N PRO A 96 -3.23 -15.71 17.62
CA PRO A 96 -4.59 -16.23 17.56
C PRO A 96 -5.57 -15.27 18.22
N ASN A 97 -6.84 -15.27 17.79
CA ASN A 97 -7.93 -14.45 18.33
C ASN A 97 -7.65 -12.93 18.31
N TYR A 98 -6.89 -12.45 17.34
CA TYR A 98 -6.55 -11.04 17.18
C TYR A 98 -7.77 -10.13 16.99
N GLU A 99 -8.94 -10.69 16.64
CA GLU A 99 -10.16 -9.92 16.37
C GLU A 99 -10.71 -9.21 17.61
N ASN A 100 -10.36 -9.69 18.80
CA ASN A 100 -10.82 -9.14 20.08
C ASN A 100 -9.76 -8.25 20.77
N ASP A 101 -8.58 -8.11 20.18
CA ASP A 101 -7.48 -7.33 20.73
C ASP A 101 -7.40 -5.98 19.99
N GLU A 102 -8.11 -4.97 20.52
CA GLU A 102 -8.15 -3.63 19.90
C GLU A 102 -6.77 -2.99 19.85
N ASP A 103 -5.94 -3.19 20.88
CA ASP A 103 -4.59 -2.63 20.94
C ASP A 103 -3.70 -3.21 19.84
N PHE A 104 -3.79 -4.52 19.60
CA PHE A 104 -3.15 -5.18 18.46
C PHE A 104 -3.67 -4.63 17.12
N LEU A 105 -4.98 -4.52 16.95
CA LEU A 105 -5.58 -3.99 15.72
C LEU A 105 -5.14 -2.54 15.44
N ARG A 106 -4.96 -1.71 16.48
CA ARG A 106 -4.42 -0.35 16.35
C ARG A 106 -2.98 -0.32 15.87
N LYS A 107 -2.13 -1.23 16.39
CA LYS A 107 -0.74 -1.37 15.93
C LYS A 107 -0.67 -1.79 14.47
N VAL A 108 -1.51 -2.74 14.07
CA VAL A 108 -1.62 -3.18 12.67
C VAL A 108 -2.14 -2.05 11.78
N HIS A 109 -3.16 -1.30 12.22
CA HIS A 109 -3.69 -0.13 11.51
C HIS A 109 -2.60 0.89 11.21
N ARG A 110 -1.81 1.26 12.22
CA ARG A 110 -0.72 2.23 12.08
C ARG A 110 0.24 1.84 10.96
N ILE A 111 0.71 0.61 10.96
CA ILE A 111 1.66 0.14 9.96
C ILE A 111 0.98 0.03 8.59
N LEU A 112 -0.23 -0.52 8.51
CA LEU A 112 -0.91 -0.71 7.23
C LEU A 112 -1.34 0.58 6.53
N LEU A 113 -1.78 1.57 7.31
CA LEU A 113 -2.50 2.72 6.79
C LEU A 113 -1.85 4.07 7.10
N GLU A 114 -1.03 4.19 8.15
CA GLU A 114 -0.45 5.48 8.53
C GLU A 114 0.98 5.64 8.02
N VAL A 115 1.72 4.54 7.83
CA VAL A 115 3.07 4.56 7.26
C VAL A 115 2.99 4.61 5.74
N GLU A 116 3.52 5.69 5.17
CA GLU A 116 3.49 6.00 3.75
C GLU A 116 4.90 6.24 3.21
N VAL A 117 5.24 5.60 2.10
CA VAL A 117 6.51 5.81 1.40
C VAL A 117 6.32 6.90 0.35
N ILE A 118 7.08 7.99 0.43
CA ILE A 118 6.97 9.15 -0.47
C ILE A 118 7.93 9.01 -1.64
N GLU A 119 9.20 8.71 -1.36
CA GLU A 119 10.25 8.52 -2.35
C GLU A 119 11.02 7.24 -2.06
N GLY A 120 11.36 6.49 -3.10
CA GLY A 120 12.12 5.25 -2.98
C GLY A 120 12.02 4.36 -4.21
N SER A 121 12.28 3.06 -4.03
CA SER A 121 12.06 2.06 -5.05
C SER A 121 11.58 0.73 -4.48
N LEU A 122 10.89 -0.06 -5.30
CA LEU A 122 10.55 -1.45 -5.04
C LEU A 122 11.41 -2.33 -5.95
N GLN A 123 12.13 -3.27 -5.39
CA GLN A 123 12.98 -4.17 -6.15
C GLN A 123 12.35 -5.56 -6.25
N CYS A 124 12.24 -6.09 -7.47
CA CYS A 124 11.87 -7.47 -7.71
C CYS A 124 12.96 -8.41 -7.15
N PRO A 125 12.60 -9.41 -6.33
CA PRO A 125 13.59 -10.28 -5.69
C PRO A 125 14.31 -11.21 -6.66
N GLU A 126 13.68 -11.59 -7.79
CA GLU A 126 14.26 -12.51 -8.77
C GLU A 126 14.99 -11.78 -9.91
N SER A 127 14.32 -10.84 -10.58
CA SER A 127 14.92 -10.12 -11.71
C SER A 127 15.83 -8.97 -11.30
N GLY A 128 15.76 -8.52 -10.03
CA GLY A 128 16.48 -7.34 -9.55
C GLY A 128 15.95 -6.01 -10.10
N ARG A 129 14.92 -6.03 -10.95
CA ARG A 129 14.30 -4.83 -11.54
C ARG A 129 13.78 -3.92 -10.44
N GLU A 130 14.09 -2.63 -10.55
CA GLU A 130 13.59 -1.61 -9.64
C GLU A 130 12.41 -0.86 -10.26
N PHE A 131 11.39 -0.61 -9.44
CA PHE A 131 10.21 0.17 -9.72
C PHE A 131 10.26 1.43 -8.86
N PRO A 132 10.47 2.62 -9.43
CA PRO A 132 10.61 3.83 -8.65
C PRO A 132 9.29 4.25 -8.02
N ILE A 133 9.35 4.74 -6.79
CA ILE A 133 8.25 5.39 -6.07
C ILE A 133 8.58 6.88 -6.08
N SER A 134 7.69 7.70 -6.65
CA SER A 134 7.82 9.16 -6.58
C SER A 134 6.49 9.78 -6.20
N LYS A 135 6.53 10.75 -5.29
CA LYS A 135 5.35 11.41 -4.71
C LYS A 135 4.32 10.40 -4.19
N GLY A 136 4.83 9.31 -3.63
CA GLY A 136 4.07 8.20 -3.09
C GLY A 136 3.36 7.32 -4.13
N VAL A 137 3.64 7.46 -5.42
CA VAL A 137 3.07 6.61 -6.47
C VAL A 137 4.14 5.65 -6.99
N PRO A 138 3.97 4.31 -6.83
CA PRO A 138 4.87 3.33 -7.41
C PRO A 138 4.63 3.21 -8.93
N ASN A 139 5.69 3.32 -9.72
CA ASN A 139 5.64 3.10 -11.16
C ASN A 139 5.97 1.64 -11.49
N MET A 140 4.94 0.83 -11.72
CA MET A 140 5.03 -0.60 -12.06
C MET A 140 5.00 -0.88 -13.57
N LEU A 141 5.20 0.14 -14.42
CA LEU A 141 5.19 -0.05 -15.88
C LEU A 141 6.43 -0.80 -16.36
N LEU A 142 6.20 -1.74 -17.28
CA LEU A 142 7.23 -2.51 -17.96
C LEU A 142 7.29 -2.07 -19.43
N ASN A 143 8.49 -2.04 -20.00
CA ASN A 143 8.65 -1.85 -21.43
C ASN A 143 8.28 -3.13 -22.19
N GLU A 144 7.97 -3.03 -23.48
CA GLU A 144 7.62 -4.21 -24.29
C GLU A 144 8.73 -5.26 -24.35
N ASP A 145 9.99 -4.87 -24.10
CA ASP A 145 11.15 -5.76 -24.08
C ASP A 145 11.42 -6.39 -22.70
N GLU A 146 10.65 -6.01 -21.66
CA GLU A 146 10.73 -6.48 -20.27
C GLU A 146 9.48 -7.29 -19.85
#